data_AF-A0A934EJB0-F1
#
_entry.id   AF-A0A934EJB0-F1
#
_cell.length_a   1.000
_cell.length_b   1.000
_cell.length_c   1.000
_cell.angle_alpha   90.00
_cell.angle_beta   90.00
_cell.angle_gamma   90.00
#
_symmetry.space_group_name_H-M   'P 1'
#
loop_
_entity.id
_entity.type
_entity.pdbx_description
1 polymer ?
#
loop_
_entity_poly.entity_id
_entity_poly.type
_entity_poly.pdbx_seq_one_letter_code
_entity_poly.pdbx_strand_id
1 'polypeptide(L)'
;MMNHLRPVLFVLLCCIFLASCNTVNNANDNSARPAWIDNPGNGVSASAGMHIRGKAAQEEMAILRAREEYAKRFGVKIESAQTMSTTVASGRSNTVGSQVSHEELKQVDVKAEVKAKWRDPSSDVLWIWLVPSSQ
;
A
#
# COMPACT_ATOMS: atom_id res chain seq x y z
N MET A 1 -28.83 -61.42 -14.99
CA MET A 1 -29.30 -60.03 -15.13
C MET A 1 -28.41 -59.04 -14.32
N MET A 2 -27.08 -59.21 -14.28
CA MET A 2 -26.17 -58.46 -13.37
C MET A 2 -24.95 -57.81 -14.08
N ASN A 3 -24.92 -57.76 -15.41
CA ASN A 3 -23.74 -57.29 -16.16
C ASN A 3 -23.79 -55.81 -16.56
N HIS A 4 -24.92 -55.12 -16.34
CA HIS A 4 -25.07 -53.68 -16.62
C HIS A 4 -24.81 -52.78 -15.42
N LEU A 5 -24.66 -53.33 -14.20
CA LEU A 5 -24.44 -52.54 -12.99
C LEU A 5 -23.04 -51.88 -12.96
N ARG A 6 -22.06 -52.55 -13.58
CA ARG A 6 -20.65 -52.14 -13.61
C ARG A 6 -20.37 -50.93 -14.54
N PRO A 7 -20.92 -50.85 -15.77
CA PRO A 7 -20.78 -49.65 -16.59
C PRO A 7 -21.60 -48.47 -16.04
N VAL A 8 -22.75 -48.71 -15.40
CA VAL A 8 -23.56 -47.64 -14.80
C VAL A 8 -22.83 -46.98 -13.62
N LEU A 9 -22.14 -47.76 -12.78
CA LEU A 9 -21.31 -47.23 -11.69
C LEU A 9 -20.16 -46.35 -12.21
N PHE A 10 -19.51 -46.75 -13.31
CA PHE A 10 -18.41 -46.01 -13.91
C PHE A 10 -18.86 -44.68 -14.54
N VAL A 11 -20.02 -44.66 -15.20
CA VAL A 11 -20.61 -43.45 -15.76
C VAL A 11 -21.05 -42.50 -14.64
N LEU A 12 -21.65 -43.02 -13.56
CA LEU A 12 -22.08 -42.23 -12.41
C LEU A 12 -20.89 -41.60 -11.67
N LEU A 13 -19.76 -42.32 -11.54
CA LEU A 13 -18.52 -41.79 -10.96
C LEU A 13 -17.91 -40.68 -11.83
N CYS A 14 -17.94 -40.82 -13.16
CA CYS A 14 -17.43 -39.81 -14.09
C CYS A 14 -18.23 -38.50 -14.04
N CYS A 15 -19.55 -38.57 -13.84
CA CYS A 15 -20.39 -37.37 -13.72
C CYS A 15 -20.13 -36.56 -12.45
N ILE A 16 -19.66 -37.18 -11.36
CA ILE A 16 -19.33 -36.48 -10.11
C ILE A 16 -18.06 -35.64 -10.27
N PHE A 17 -17.06 -36.12 -11.03
CA PHE A 17 -15.82 -35.37 -11.25
C PHE A 17 -16.02 -34.10 -12.09
N LEU A 18 -17.00 -34.09 -13.00
CA LEU A 18 -17.30 -32.94 -13.85
C LEU A 18 -18.10 -31.82 -13.16
N ALA A 19 -18.70 -32.08 -11.99
CA ALA A 19 -19.47 -31.09 -11.23
C ALA A 19 -18.61 -30.11 -10.40
N SER A 20 -17.28 -30.29 -10.39
CA SER A 20 -16.35 -29.57 -9.51
C SER A 20 -15.93 -28.17 -10.00
N CYS A 21 -16.35 -27.75 -11.20
CA CYS A 21 -15.85 -26.52 -11.84
C CYS A 21 -16.73 -25.27 -11.61
N ASN A 22 -17.45 -25.16 -10.50
CA ASN A 22 -18.14 -23.91 -10.13
C ASN A 22 -17.57 -23.34 -8.82
N THR A 23 -16.30 -22.93 -8.87
CA THR A 23 -15.80 -21.92 -7.93
C THR A 23 -16.36 -20.59 -8.38
N VAL A 24 -17.46 -20.17 -7.74
CA VAL A 24 -17.94 -18.79 -7.80
C VAL A 24 -16.93 -17.95 -7.02
N ASN A 25 -15.83 -17.58 -7.67
CA ASN A 25 -14.99 -16.50 -7.19
C ASN A 25 -15.85 -15.26 -7.26
N ASN A 26 -16.42 -14.86 -6.11
CA ASN A 26 -16.76 -13.48 -5.84
C ASN A 26 -15.45 -12.68 -5.90
N ALA A 27 -14.98 -12.43 -7.12
CA ALA A 27 -14.03 -11.39 -7.43
C ALA A 27 -14.81 -10.08 -7.22
N ASN A 28 -14.95 -9.74 -5.95
CA ASN A 28 -15.08 -8.36 -5.55
C ASN A 28 -13.94 -7.63 -6.27
N ASP A 29 -14.23 -6.48 -6.84
CA ASP A 29 -13.44 -5.65 -7.75
C ASP A 29 -12.12 -5.11 -7.14
N ASN A 30 -11.53 -5.85 -6.20
CA ASN A 30 -10.28 -5.62 -5.50
C ASN A 30 -9.03 -5.87 -6.37
N SER A 31 -9.19 -6.22 -7.65
CA SER A 31 -8.06 -6.37 -8.58
C SER A 31 -7.51 -5.02 -9.04
N ALA A 32 -8.34 -3.98 -9.02
CA ALA A 32 -7.92 -2.63 -9.39
C ALA A 32 -6.97 -2.06 -8.34
N ARG A 33 -5.80 -1.60 -8.78
CA ARG A 33 -4.81 -0.90 -7.94
C ARG A 33 -5.47 0.32 -7.28
N PRO A 34 -5.55 0.39 -5.94
CA PRO A 34 -6.19 1.52 -5.27
C PRO A 34 -5.42 2.83 -5.44
N ALA A 35 -6.15 3.93 -5.61
CA ALA A 35 -5.57 5.27 -5.79
C ALA A 35 -4.72 5.75 -4.60
N TRP A 36 -5.00 5.28 -3.38
CA TRP A 36 -4.23 5.65 -2.19
C TRP A 36 -2.78 5.15 -2.24
N ILE A 37 -2.45 4.19 -3.10
CA ILE A 37 -1.08 3.70 -3.28
C ILE A 37 -0.19 4.84 -3.78
N ASP A 38 -0.68 5.60 -4.75
CA ASP A 38 0.05 6.68 -5.40
C ASP A 38 -0.26 8.04 -4.76
N ASN A 39 -1.44 8.19 -4.13
CA ASN A 39 -1.85 9.42 -3.45
C ASN A 39 -2.49 9.12 -2.07
N PRO A 40 -1.68 8.92 -1.01
CA PRO A 40 -2.16 8.49 0.30
C PRO A 40 -2.77 9.62 1.15
N GLY A 41 -2.84 10.85 0.63
CA GLY A 41 -3.37 12.02 1.33
C GLY A 41 -2.59 12.37 2.60
N ASN A 42 -3.30 12.41 3.73
CA ASN A 42 -2.74 12.67 5.07
C ASN A 42 -2.03 11.46 5.69
N GLY A 43 -2.02 10.31 5.01
CA GLY A 43 -1.32 9.11 5.43
C GLY A 43 -0.03 8.86 4.66
N VAL A 44 0.45 7.62 4.72
CA VAL A 44 1.54 7.10 3.89
C VAL A 44 1.16 5.75 3.30
N SER A 45 1.71 5.46 2.13
CA SER A 45 1.61 4.18 1.44
C SER A 45 2.98 3.52 1.43
N ALA A 46 3.07 2.27 1.85
CA ALA A 46 4.31 1.50 1.78
C ALA A 46 4.02 0.04 1.44
N SER A 47 5.04 -0.66 0.94
CA SER A 47 4.87 -2.04 0.49
C SER A 47 6.01 -2.98 0.87
N ALA A 48 5.71 -4.28 0.86
CA ALA A 48 6.68 -5.35 0.96
C ALA A 48 6.37 -6.44 -0.06
N GLY A 49 7.41 -6.90 -0.77
CA GLY A 49 7.35 -8.07 -1.63
C GLY A 49 7.27 -9.37 -0.83
N MET A 50 7.28 -10.49 -1.54
CA MET A 50 7.24 -11.82 -0.93
C MET A 50 8.34 -11.99 0.13
N HIS A 51 7.96 -12.52 1.29
CA HIS A 51 8.86 -12.75 2.40
C HIS A 51 9.08 -14.25 2.62
N ILE A 52 10.32 -14.68 2.90
CA ILE A 52 10.68 -16.09 3.07
C ILE A 52 9.94 -16.77 4.24
N ARG A 53 9.60 -16.00 5.27
CA ARG A 53 8.79 -16.44 6.42
C ARG A 53 7.27 -16.38 6.18
N GLY A 54 6.83 -16.17 4.94
CA GLY A 54 5.42 -16.15 4.56
C GLY A 54 4.69 -14.84 4.83
N LYS A 55 3.36 -14.89 4.70
CA LYS A 55 2.47 -13.71 4.63
C LYS A 55 2.47 -12.84 5.89
N ALA A 56 2.56 -13.44 7.07
CA ALA A 56 2.58 -12.69 8.33
C ALA A 56 3.82 -11.79 8.42
N ALA A 57 4.99 -12.35 8.12
CA ALA A 57 6.25 -11.59 8.14
C ALA A 57 6.31 -10.54 7.02
N GLN A 58 5.70 -10.80 5.85
CA GLN A 58 5.52 -9.80 4.82
C GLN A 58 4.66 -8.62 5.31
N GLU A 59 3.57 -8.91 6.02
CA GLU A 59 2.69 -7.89 6.58
C GLU A 59 3.40 -7.05 7.64
N GLU A 60 4.10 -7.68 8.58
CA GLU A 60 4.91 -6.98 9.58
C GLU A 60 5.95 -6.07 8.92
N MET A 61 6.64 -6.55 7.88
CA MET A 61 7.61 -5.74 7.12
C MET A 61 6.95 -4.56 6.41
N ALA A 62 5.79 -4.75 5.78
CA ALA A 62 5.07 -3.67 5.11
C ALA A 62 4.59 -2.60 6.11
N ILE A 63 4.08 -3.02 7.28
CA ILE A 63 3.67 -2.13 8.36
C ILE A 63 4.89 -1.37 8.92
N LEU A 64 6.01 -2.05 9.15
CA LEU A 64 7.25 -1.41 9.62
C LEU A 64 7.71 -0.31 8.67
N ARG A 65 7.76 -0.60 7.36
CA ARG A 65 8.10 0.40 6.33
C ARG A 65 7.11 1.56 6.32
N ALA A 66 5.81 1.28 6.43
CA ALA A 66 4.81 2.34 6.52
C ALA A 66 5.04 3.23 7.74
N ARG A 67 5.37 2.66 8.90
CA ARG A 67 5.68 3.42 10.12
C ARG A 67 6.95 4.25 9.97
N GLU A 68 7.98 3.72 9.33
CA GLU A 68 9.22 4.46 9.05
C GLU A 68 8.95 5.66 8.14
N GLU A 69 8.21 5.47 7.05
CA GLU A 69 7.83 6.57 6.14
C GLU A 69 6.95 7.61 6.84
N TYR A 70 6.02 7.16 7.68
CA TYR A 70 5.18 8.04 8.47
C TYR A 70 6.01 8.86 9.47
N ALA A 71 6.96 8.23 10.16
CA ALA A 71 7.85 8.92 11.09
C ALA A 71 8.75 9.94 10.36
N LYS A 72 9.26 9.61 9.17
CA LYS A 72 10.03 10.57 8.34
C LYS A 72 9.18 11.79 7.95
N ARG A 73 7.91 11.58 7.61
CA ARG A 73 7.02 12.64 7.13
C ARG A 73 6.45 13.52 8.26
N PHE A 74 6.15 12.93 9.42
CA PHE A 74 5.40 13.59 10.49
C PHE A 74 6.14 13.66 11.84
N GLY A 75 7.20 12.87 12.03
CA GLY A 75 8.05 12.90 13.22
C GLY A 75 9.12 14.01 13.20
N VAL A 76 9.37 14.62 12.03
CA VAL A 76 10.21 15.82 11.87
C VAL A 76 9.40 16.84 11.10
N LYS A 77 8.92 17.89 11.78
CA LYS A 77 8.27 19.01 11.09
C LYS A 77 9.36 19.92 10.52
N ILE A 78 9.52 19.91 9.20
CA ILE A 78 10.44 20.80 8.49
C ILE A 78 9.63 21.97 7.93
N GLU A 79 9.82 23.16 8.49
CA GLU A 79 9.31 24.40 7.92
C GLU A 79 10.41 25.05 7.09
N SER A 80 10.20 25.20 5.78
CA SER A 80 11.14 25.90 4.89
C SER A 80 10.53 27.23 4.45
N ALA A 81 11.25 28.33 4.70
CA ALA A 81 10.89 29.66 4.23
C ALA A 81 11.90 30.09 3.15
N GLN A 82 11.40 30.38 1.95
CA GLN A 82 12.21 30.86 0.83
C GLN A 82 11.93 32.36 0.62
N THR A 83 12.95 33.19 0.82
CA THR A 83 12.86 34.64 0.55
C THR A 83 13.62 34.95 -0.73
N MET A 84 12.93 35.43 -1.77
CA MET A 84 13.54 35.91 -3.01
C MET A 84 13.51 37.44 -3.05
N SER A 85 14.69 38.06 -3.10
CA SER A 85 14.82 39.51 -3.31
C SER A 85 15.34 39.75 -4.72
N THR A 86 14.60 40.53 -5.51
CA THR A 86 14.99 40.91 -6.87
C THR A 86 15.25 42.41 -6.88
N THR A 87 16.51 42.80 -7.12
CA THR A 87 16.88 44.21 -7.25
C THR A 87 17.15 44.51 -8.72
N VAL A 88 16.38 45.42 -9.30
CA VAL A 88 16.57 45.90 -10.68
C VAL A 88 17.23 47.28 -10.60
N ALA A 89 18.51 47.37 -10.97
CA ALA A 89 19.21 48.64 -11.08
C ALA A 89 19.84 48.75 -12.48
N SER A 90 19.48 49.80 -13.22
CA SER A 90 20.13 50.22 -14.46
C SER A 90 20.33 49.11 -15.51
N GLY A 91 19.27 48.34 -15.80
CA GLY A 91 19.27 47.33 -16.88
C GLY A 91 19.93 45.99 -16.54
N ARG A 92 20.46 45.81 -15.32
CA ARG A 92 20.91 44.51 -14.81
C ARG A 92 19.97 44.05 -13.69
N SER A 93 19.39 42.87 -13.88
CA SER A 93 18.56 42.19 -12.87
C SER A 93 19.44 41.22 -12.09
N ASN A 94 19.58 41.44 -10.78
CA ASN A 94 20.21 40.47 -9.88
C ASN A 94 19.14 39.88 -8.95
N THR A 95 18.99 38.57 -9.00
CA THR A 95 18.12 37.80 -8.08
C THR A 95 18.98 37.16 -7.01
N VAL A 96 18.77 37.52 -5.75
CA VAL A 96 19.41 36.87 -4.61
C VAL A 96 18.33 36.12 -3.83
N GLY A 97 18.43 34.79 -3.81
CA GLY A 97 17.55 33.93 -3.03
C GLY A 97 18.23 33.48 -1.73
N SER A 98 17.52 33.57 -0.62
CA SER A 98 17.93 32.98 0.66
C SER A 98 16.89 31.94 1.08
N GLN A 99 17.33 30.72 1.37
CA GLN A 99 16.50 29.63 1.85
C GLN A 99 16.92 29.30 3.29
N VAL A 100 15.98 29.43 4.22
CA VAL A 100 16.18 29.05 5.63
C VAL A 100 15.25 27.89 5.92
N SER A 101 15.82 26.77 6.37
CA SER A 101 15.08 25.57 6.78
C SER A 101 15.14 25.45 8.30
N HIS A 102 13.97 25.46 8.95
CA HIS A 102 13.83 25.21 10.38
C HIS A 102 13.30 23.80 10.59
N GLU A 103 14.08 22.97 11.26
CA GLU A 103 13.69 21.61 11.66
C GLU A 103 13.32 21.62 13.15
N GLU A 104 12.03 21.49 13.46
CA GLU A 104 11.58 21.41 14.85
C GLU A 104 11.38 19.94 15.26
N LEU A 105 12.31 19.43 16.07
CA LEU A 105 12.24 18.10 16.67
C LEU A 105 11.26 18.12 17.86
N LYS A 106 9.97 18.32 17.60
CA LYS A 106 8.98 18.00 18.64
C LYS A 106 8.88 16.48 18.72
N GLN A 107 9.26 15.90 19.85
CA GLN A 107 8.84 14.54 20.23
C GLN A 107 7.32 14.52 20.34
N VAL A 108 6.64 14.43 19.20
CA VAL A 108 5.20 14.22 19.13
C VAL A 108 5.02 12.71 19.08
N ASP A 109 4.31 12.15 20.06
CA ASP A 109 3.81 10.78 19.96
C ASP A 109 2.81 10.72 18.79
N VAL A 110 3.31 10.41 17.60
CA VAL A 110 2.47 10.35 16.40
C VAL A 110 1.78 9.00 16.35
N LYS A 111 0.53 8.95 16.82
CA LYS A 111 -0.32 7.75 16.72
C LYS A 111 -0.80 7.56 15.28
N ALA A 112 -0.70 6.33 14.78
CA ALA A 112 -1.10 5.96 13.42
C ALA A 112 -1.78 4.58 13.40
N GLU A 113 -2.66 4.36 12.44
CA GLU A 113 -3.40 3.11 12.26
C GLU A 113 -3.41 2.66 10.79
N VAL A 114 -3.54 1.35 10.56
CA VAL A 114 -3.64 0.77 9.23
C VAL A 114 -5.09 0.90 8.74
N LYS A 115 -5.32 1.75 7.74
CA LYS A 115 -6.64 2.00 7.16
C LYS A 115 -7.03 0.96 6.11
N ALA A 116 -6.08 0.52 5.30
CA ALA A 116 -6.33 -0.45 4.23
C ALA A 116 -5.10 -1.28 3.90
N LYS A 117 -5.34 -2.45 3.32
CA LYS A 117 -4.32 -3.34 2.76
C LYS A 117 -4.75 -3.72 1.35
N TRP A 118 -3.79 -3.79 0.43
CA TRP A 118 -4.05 -4.28 -0.91
C TRP A 118 -2.90 -5.15 -1.37
N ARG A 119 -3.21 -6.29 -1.97
CA ARG A 119 -2.21 -7.24 -2.48
C ARG A 119 -2.26 -7.22 -3.98
N ASP A 120 -1.12 -6.97 -4.60
CA ASP A 120 -0.98 -7.01 -6.05
C ASP A 120 -1.11 -8.47 -6.52
N PRO A 121 -2.11 -8.81 -7.35
CA PRO A 121 -2.31 -10.16 -7.84
C PRO A 121 -1.20 -10.63 -8.80
N SER A 122 -0.44 -9.71 -9.39
CA SER A 122 0.61 -10.03 -10.38
C SER A 122 1.99 -10.27 -9.76
N SER A 123 2.30 -9.57 -8.66
CA SER A 123 3.65 -9.54 -8.07
C SER A 123 3.73 -10.04 -6.62
N ASP A 124 2.58 -10.41 -6.03
CA ASP A 124 2.43 -10.77 -4.61
C ASP A 124 2.95 -9.70 -3.64
N VAL A 125 3.04 -8.45 -4.10
CA VAL A 125 3.42 -7.31 -3.25
C VAL A 125 2.24 -6.88 -2.39
N LEU A 126 2.47 -6.76 -1.09
CA LEU A 126 1.49 -6.25 -0.13
C LEU A 126 1.72 -4.75 0.10
N TRP A 127 0.70 -3.95 -0.15
CA TRP A 127 0.63 -2.53 0.12
C TRP A 127 -0.19 -2.25 1.37
N ILE A 128 0.25 -1.30 2.18
CA ILE A 128 -0.37 -0.84 3.42
C ILE A 128 -0.62 0.67 3.32
N TRP A 129 -1.84 1.08 3.66
CA TRP A 129 -2.19 2.49 3.86
C TRP A 129 -2.23 2.78 5.36
N LEU A 130 -1.30 3.60 5.84
CA LEU A 130 -1.22 4.03 7.22
C LEU A 130 -1.71 5.49 7.32
N VAL A 131 -2.57 5.79 8.28
CA VAL A 131 -3.15 7.14 8.49
C VAL A 131 -2.99 7.59 9.94
N PRO A 132 -3.07 8.90 10.24
CA PRO A 132 -3.13 9.39 11.62
C PRO A 132 -4.30 8.76 12.37
N SER A 133 -4.05 8.30 13.59
CA SER A 133 -5.10 7.77 14.46
C SER A 133 -5.92 8.92 15.06
N SER A 134 -7.24 8.76 15.14
CA SER A 134 -8.15 9.77 15.70
C SER A 134 -8.39 9.64 17.21
N GLN A 135 -7.53 8.90 17.94
CA GLN A 135 -7.69 8.61 19.38
C GLN A 135 -7.03 9.62 20.32
#